data_AF-A0A7C2NWL8-F1
#
_entry.id   AF-A0A7C2NWL8-F1
#
_cell.length_a   1.000
_cell.length_b   1.000
_cell.length_c   1.000
_cell.angle_alpha   90.00
_cell.angle_beta   90.00
_cell.angle_gamma   90.00
#
_symmetry.space_group_name_H-M   'P 1'
#
loop_
_entity.id
_entity.type
_entity.pdbx_description
1 polymer ?
#
loop_
_entity_poly.entity_id
_entity_poly.type
_entity_poly.pdbx_seq_one_letter_code
_entity_poly.pdbx_strand_id
1 'polypeptide(L)'
;MGAAIRRLGQRVLVVAACVAGAGCGQQTYEQRLAESGKYFAYLLKLDANLAPPWKQPPVEELRVPLQFREIKQPPPVKNEEGQVVEEIDPRQPDYVPLTFPGLLGAWEAPFTVVIDGQPASRQGYLYCVSNTSMLIKPDESEKAPDFTRDLLVLIAEKLMLPQLDFTTAAERQTHPRSQGYTPPNNFDVYLFEGDNLRIDDVPYTFEVFAHYQGPVQVALVLVTPVGTDSSAKLLERVPLMLERLKVSPKPPIGAAAPSGRASPGGPSPSTGF
;
A
#
# COMPACT_ATOMS: atom_id res chain seq x y z
N MET A 1 0.00 77.51 -20.89
CA MET A 1 -0.99 76.40 -20.80
C MET A 1 -0.44 75.01 -21.09
N GLY A 2 0.70 74.82 -21.78
CA GLY A 2 1.20 73.47 -22.15
C GLY A 2 1.74 72.58 -21.00
N ALA A 3 2.18 73.15 -19.88
CA ALA A 3 2.82 72.37 -18.79
C ALA A 3 1.83 71.58 -17.92
N ALA A 4 0.58 72.05 -17.80
CA ALA A 4 -0.45 71.38 -17.00
C ALA A 4 -0.98 70.11 -17.68
N ILE A 5 -1.10 70.12 -19.01
CA ILE A 5 -1.59 68.99 -19.81
C ILE A 5 -0.60 67.81 -19.76
N ARG A 6 0.72 68.08 -19.74
CA ARG A 6 1.74 67.02 -19.64
C ARG A 6 1.73 66.28 -18.29
N ARG A 7 1.46 66.98 -17.18
CA ARG A 7 1.40 66.35 -15.84
C ARG A 7 0.17 65.47 -15.65
N LEU A 8 -0.95 65.81 -16.32
CA LEU A 8 -2.16 65.00 -16.27
C LEU A 8 -1.99 63.69 -17.05
N GLY A 9 -1.37 63.74 -18.24
CA GLY A 9 -1.07 62.54 -19.02
C GLY A 9 -0.14 61.55 -18.31
N GLN A 10 0.87 62.07 -17.60
CA GLN A 10 1.82 61.23 -16.86
C GLN A 10 1.17 60.51 -15.66
N ARG A 11 0.21 61.14 -14.98
CA ARG A 11 -0.53 60.51 -13.86
C ARG A 11 -1.52 59.45 -14.35
N VAL A 12 -2.21 59.68 -15.46
CA VAL A 12 -3.13 58.69 -16.06
C VAL A 12 -2.36 57.45 -16.51
N LEU A 13 -1.18 57.62 -17.08
CA LEU A 13 -0.35 56.51 -17.57
C LEU A 13 0.20 55.63 -16.42
N VAL A 14 0.56 56.23 -15.29
CA VAL A 14 0.99 55.48 -14.08
C VAL A 14 -0.17 54.69 -13.47
N VAL A 15 -1.38 55.27 -13.40
CA VAL A 15 -2.55 54.57 -12.85
C VAL A 15 -2.98 53.41 -13.77
N ALA A 16 -2.99 53.61 -15.09
CA ALA A 16 -3.30 52.55 -16.04
C ALA A 16 -2.30 51.38 -15.97
N ALA A 17 -1.01 51.67 -15.80
CA ALA A 17 0.02 50.64 -15.63
C ALA A 17 -0.16 49.84 -14.32
N CYS A 18 -0.54 50.48 -13.21
CA CYS A 18 -0.80 49.79 -11.95
C CYS A 18 -2.04 48.86 -12.01
N VAL A 19 -3.11 49.26 -12.72
CA VAL A 19 -4.31 48.43 -12.87
C VAL A 19 -4.05 47.24 -13.79
N ALA A 20 -3.26 47.41 -14.85
CA ALA A 20 -2.86 46.31 -15.73
C ALA A 20 -1.98 45.28 -14.99
N GLY A 21 -1.13 45.72 -14.07
CA GLY A 21 -0.31 44.82 -13.23
C GLY A 21 -1.11 43.99 -12.22
N ALA A 22 -2.29 44.45 -11.80
CA ALA A 22 -3.16 43.71 -10.88
C ALA A 22 -3.97 42.58 -11.58
N GLY A 23 -4.11 42.63 -12.91
CA GLY A 23 -4.87 41.65 -13.69
C GLY A 23 -4.21 40.28 -13.86
N CYS A 24 -2.88 40.18 -13.72
CA CYS A 24 -2.16 38.90 -13.84
C CYS A 24 -2.48 37.91 -12.70
N GLY A 25 -3.04 38.39 -11.59
CA GLY A 25 -3.38 37.56 -10.44
C GLY A 25 -4.66 36.73 -10.63
N GLN A 26 -5.64 37.23 -11.40
CA GLN A 26 -6.95 36.60 -11.50
C GLN A 26 -6.88 35.23 -12.19
N GLN A 27 -6.20 35.14 -13.34
CA GLN A 27 -6.05 33.87 -14.06
C GLN A 27 -5.30 32.82 -13.22
N THR A 28 -4.26 33.25 -12.50
CA THR A 28 -3.50 32.37 -11.59
C THR A 28 -4.38 31.87 -10.43
N TYR A 29 -5.25 32.74 -9.90
CA TYR A 29 -6.19 32.37 -8.84
C TYR A 29 -7.22 31.34 -9.32
N GLU A 30 -7.85 31.59 -10.47
CA GLU A 30 -8.83 30.67 -11.07
C GLU A 30 -8.20 29.30 -11.38
N GLN A 31 -6.96 29.28 -11.89
CA GLN A 31 -6.22 28.04 -12.12
C GLN A 31 -5.96 27.28 -10.81
N ARG A 32 -5.52 27.95 -9.74
CA ARG A 32 -5.30 27.31 -8.43
C ARG A 32 -6.60 26.78 -7.83
N LEU A 33 -7.70 27.51 -7.99
CA LEU A 33 -9.01 27.07 -7.52
C LEU A 33 -9.47 25.81 -8.28
N ALA A 34 -9.30 25.78 -9.60
CA ALA A 34 -9.61 24.62 -10.42
C ALA A 34 -8.75 23.40 -10.06
N GLU A 35 -7.45 23.59 -9.85
CA GLU A 35 -6.55 22.50 -9.42
C GLU A 35 -6.90 21.99 -8.01
N SER A 36 -7.28 22.88 -7.10
CA SER A 36 -7.76 22.49 -5.77
C SER A 36 -9.02 21.64 -5.87
N GLY A 37 -9.95 22.01 -6.74
CA GLY A 37 -11.17 21.24 -7.00
C GLY A 37 -10.88 19.82 -7.49
N LYS A 38 -9.94 19.67 -8.45
CA LYS A 38 -9.51 18.35 -8.95
C LYS A 38 -8.83 17.51 -7.86
N TYR A 39 -7.99 18.12 -7.02
CA TYR A 39 -7.36 17.44 -5.90
C TYR A 39 -8.38 16.93 -4.88
N PHE A 40 -9.37 17.75 -4.49
CA PHE A 40 -10.43 17.30 -3.59
C PHE A 40 -11.28 16.19 -4.21
N ALA A 41 -11.60 16.28 -5.50
CA ALA A 41 -12.30 15.21 -6.20
C ALA A 41 -11.49 13.90 -6.18
N TYR A 42 -10.17 13.97 -6.32
CA TYR A 42 -9.27 12.82 -6.17
C TYR A 42 -9.32 12.23 -4.75
N LEU A 43 -9.25 13.05 -3.70
CA LEU A 43 -9.38 12.57 -2.32
C LEU A 43 -10.73 11.89 -2.05
N LEU A 44 -11.82 12.51 -2.49
CA LEU A 44 -13.17 11.93 -2.38
C LEU A 44 -13.26 10.60 -3.13
N LYS A 45 -12.61 10.47 -4.29
CA LYS A 45 -12.54 9.21 -5.05
C LYS A 45 -11.81 8.12 -4.26
N LEU A 46 -10.69 8.45 -3.60
CA LEU A 46 -9.98 7.50 -2.74
C LEU A 46 -10.86 7.08 -1.56
N ASP A 47 -11.49 8.04 -0.87
CA ASP A 47 -12.32 7.76 0.31
C ASP A 47 -13.59 6.98 -0.02
N ALA A 48 -14.16 7.16 -1.21
CA ALA A 48 -15.31 6.39 -1.67
C ALA A 48 -14.98 4.93 -2.04
N ASN A 49 -13.70 4.61 -2.27
CA ASN A 49 -13.27 3.34 -2.85
C ASN A 49 -12.37 2.51 -1.93
N LEU A 50 -11.66 3.15 -1.01
CA LEU A 50 -10.66 2.52 -0.17
C LEU A 50 -10.97 2.70 1.32
N ALA A 51 -10.60 1.68 2.10
CA ALA A 51 -10.63 1.72 3.56
C ALA A 51 -9.71 2.83 4.13
N PRO A 52 -9.84 3.16 5.43
CA PRO A 52 -8.91 4.05 6.11
C PRO A 52 -7.45 3.59 5.99
N PRO A 53 -6.48 4.51 6.11
CA PRO A 53 -5.06 4.16 6.08
C PRO A 53 -4.67 3.14 7.15
N TRP A 54 -4.07 2.04 6.71
CA TRP A 54 -3.41 1.04 7.52
C TRP A 54 -1.90 1.27 7.52
N LYS A 55 -1.23 0.99 8.65
CA LYS A 55 0.19 1.24 8.85
C LYS A 55 0.83 0.11 9.64
N GLN A 56 1.93 -0.42 9.14
CA GLN A 56 2.73 -1.45 9.80
C GLN A 56 4.13 -1.44 9.18
N PRO A 57 5.22 -1.18 9.93
CA PRO A 57 6.56 -1.17 9.36
C PRO A 57 6.85 -2.45 8.55
N PRO A 58 7.37 -2.32 7.31
CA PRO A 58 7.90 -1.12 6.65
C PRO A 58 6.85 -0.29 5.89
N VAL A 59 5.59 -0.72 5.86
CA VAL A 59 4.47 -0.05 5.17
C VAL A 59 4.03 1.17 5.99
N GLU A 60 4.36 2.36 5.49
CA GLU A 60 4.00 3.64 6.10
C GLU A 60 2.54 4.02 5.84
N GLU A 61 1.99 3.56 4.71
CA GLU A 61 0.60 3.75 4.32
C GLU A 61 0.16 2.66 3.34
N LEU A 62 -0.97 2.01 3.61
CA LEU A 62 -1.70 1.19 2.66
C LEU A 62 -3.20 1.46 2.87
N ARG A 63 -3.95 1.58 1.78
CA ARG A 63 -5.42 1.69 1.82
C ARG A 63 -6.03 0.60 0.96
N VAL A 64 -6.54 -0.45 1.59
CA VAL A 64 -7.13 -1.60 0.89
C VAL A 64 -8.50 -1.25 0.29
N PRO A 65 -9.00 -1.96 -0.73
CA PRO A 65 -10.34 -1.73 -1.26
C PRO A 65 -11.41 -1.84 -0.16
N LEU A 66 -12.40 -0.95 -0.18
CA LEU A 66 -13.34 -0.74 0.93
C LEU A 66 -14.08 -2.00 1.39
N GLN A 67 -14.28 -2.99 0.51
CA GLN A 67 -14.96 -4.25 0.85
C GLN A 67 -14.12 -5.20 1.73
N PHE A 68 -12.80 -5.02 1.74
CA PHE A 68 -11.89 -5.87 2.50
C PHE A 68 -11.89 -5.49 3.98
N ARG A 69 -12.06 -6.50 4.82
CA ARG A 69 -12.05 -6.40 6.28
C ARG A 69 -10.77 -7.00 6.82
N GLU A 70 -10.08 -6.26 7.69
CA GLU A 70 -8.82 -6.72 8.27
C GLU A 70 -9.04 -7.92 9.20
N ILE A 71 -8.25 -8.97 8.99
CA ILE A 71 -8.14 -10.10 9.91
C ILE A 71 -7.11 -9.70 10.97
N LYS A 72 -7.59 -9.50 12.20
CA LYS A 72 -6.73 -9.05 13.30
C LYS A 72 -5.76 -10.14 13.71
N GLN A 73 -4.55 -9.73 14.09
CA GLN A 73 -3.60 -10.62 14.73
C GLN A 73 -4.18 -11.16 16.05
N PRO A 74 -4.05 -12.46 16.35
CA PRO A 74 -4.52 -13.03 17.59
C PRO A 74 -3.72 -12.43 18.76
N PRO A 75 -4.36 -12.21 19.92
CA PRO A 75 -3.64 -11.78 21.11
C PRO A 75 -2.66 -12.87 21.54
N PRO A 76 -1.48 -12.53 22.08
CA PRO A 76 -0.54 -13.52 22.57
C PRO A 76 -1.15 -14.28 23.75
N VAL A 77 -1.43 -15.58 23.56
CA VAL A 77 -1.92 -16.46 24.62
C VAL A 77 -0.73 -16.98 25.44
N LYS A 78 -0.80 -16.82 26.76
CA LYS A 78 0.17 -17.41 27.69
C LYS A 78 -0.43 -18.66 28.32
N ASN A 79 0.33 -19.74 28.38
CA ASN A 79 -0.05 -20.92 29.16
C ASN A 79 -0.02 -20.63 30.67
N GLU A 80 -0.43 -21.60 31.49
CA GLU A 80 -0.42 -21.53 32.95
C GLU A 80 0.97 -21.25 33.56
N GLU A 81 2.04 -21.55 32.79
CA GLU A 81 3.44 -21.33 33.16
C GLU A 81 3.96 -19.96 32.68
N GLY A 82 3.11 -19.13 32.07
CA GLY A 82 3.44 -17.81 31.55
C GLY A 82 4.22 -17.82 30.23
N GLN A 83 4.40 -18.97 29.59
CA GLN A 83 5.02 -19.12 28.27
C GLN A 83 4.01 -18.79 27.18
N VAL A 84 4.44 -18.04 26.17
CA VAL A 84 3.59 -17.75 25.00
C VAL A 84 3.44 -19.03 24.20
N VAL A 85 2.20 -19.51 24.05
CA VAL A 85 1.89 -20.66 23.20
C VAL A 85 1.71 -20.15 21.77
N GLU A 86 2.34 -20.81 20.81
CA GLU A 86 2.13 -20.52 19.39
C GLU A 86 0.72 -20.98 18.99
N GLU A 87 -0.23 -20.04 19.00
CA GLU A 87 -1.53 -20.23 18.40
C GLU A 87 -1.42 -20.11 16.87
N ILE A 88 -2.23 -20.88 16.14
CA ILE A 88 -2.30 -20.80 14.68
C ILE A 88 -2.73 -19.39 14.30
N ASP A 89 -1.90 -18.68 13.51
CA ASP A 89 -2.22 -17.33 13.07
C ASP A 89 -3.39 -17.36 12.08
N PRO A 90 -4.60 -16.85 12.43
CA PRO A 90 -5.79 -16.86 11.58
C PRO A 90 -5.62 -16.01 10.31
N ARG A 91 -4.57 -15.18 10.24
CA ARG A 91 -4.23 -14.42 9.04
C ARG A 91 -3.57 -15.28 7.96
N GLN A 92 -3.08 -16.47 8.31
CA GLN A 92 -2.53 -17.41 7.35
C GLN A 92 -3.66 -18.10 6.57
N PRO A 93 -3.47 -18.44 5.29
CA PRO A 93 -4.46 -19.19 4.52
C PRO A 93 -4.77 -20.54 5.18
N ASP A 94 -6.05 -20.84 5.36
CA ASP A 94 -6.57 -22.14 5.81
C ASP A 94 -7.14 -22.98 4.65
N TYR A 95 -7.42 -22.35 3.51
CA TYR A 95 -7.98 -22.96 2.30
C TYR A 95 -6.94 -23.61 1.38
N VAL A 96 -5.64 -23.41 1.62
CA VAL A 96 -4.54 -23.98 0.84
C VAL A 96 -3.35 -24.25 1.78
N PRO A 97 -2.57 -25.32 1.61
CA PRO A 97 -1.42 -25.64 2.48
C PRO A 97 -0.21 -24.73 2.19
N LEU A 98 -0.41 -23.42 2.35
CA LEU A 98 0.53 -22.34 2.10
C LEU A 98 0.68 -21.51 3.38
N THR A 99 1.92 -21.20 3.74
CA THR A 99 2.20 -20.28 4.85
C THR A 99 3.02 -19.13 4.29
N PHE A 100 2.47 -17.92 4.38
CA PHE A 100 3.13 -16.74 3.84
C PHE A 100 4.31 -16.31 4.73
N PRO A 101 5.54 -16.24 4.18
CA PRO A 101 6.68 -15.71 4.92
C PRO A 101 6.53 -14.19 5.11
N GLY A 102 6.90 -13.70 6.29
CA GLY A 102 6.92 -12.26 6.55
C GLY A 102 5.54 -11.59 6.45
N LEU A 103 4.47 -12.31 6.82
CA LEU A 103 3.10 -11.80 6.81
C LEU A 103 2.95 -10.59 7.75
N LEU A 104 2.58 -9.44 7.18
CA LEU A 104 2.36 -8.19 7.91
C LEU A 104 0.88 -7.95 8.20
N GLY A 105 0.01 -8.21 7.23
CA GLY A 105 -1.42 -7.97 7.31
C GLY A 105 -2.20 -8.88 6.38
N ALA A 106 -3.44 -9.16 6.75
CA ALA A 106 -4.36 -9.95 5.95
C ALA A 106 -5.76 -9.33 6.02
N TRP A 107 -6.48 -9.40 4.91
CA TRP A 107 -7.85 -8.94 4.78
C TRP A 107 -8.68 -9.94 3.99
N GLU A 108 -9.98 -9.91 4.21
CA GLU A 108 -10.93 -10.78 3.56
C GLU A 108 -12.14 -10.01 3.06
N ALA A 109 -12.73 -10.41 1.94
CA ALA A 109 -13.96 -9.83 1.41
C ALA A 109 -14.86 -10.92 0.78
N PRO A 110 -16.19 -10.86 0.97
CA PRO A 110 -17.11 -11.71 0.23
C PRO A 110 -17.30 -11.17 -1.20
N PHE A 111 -17.31 -12.09 -2.17
CA PHE A 111 -17.55 -11.83 -3.59
C PHE A 111 -18.72 -12.68 -4.07
N THR A 112 -19.54 -12.10 -4.94
CA THR A 112 -20.59 -12.84 -5.65
C THR A 112 -20.01 -13.41 -6.94
N VAL A 113 -20.11 -14.73 -7.09
CA VAL A 113 -19.75 -15.48 -8.30
C VAL A 113 -20.94 -16.25 -8.82
N VAL A 114 -20.95 -16.60 -10.11
CA VAL A 114 -22.01 -17.41 -10.71
C VAL A 114 -21.52 -18.84 -10.89
N ILE A 115 -22.17 -19.78 -10.21
CA ILE A 115 -21.89 -21.23 -10.29
C ILE A 115 -23.16 -21.90 -10.79
N ASP A 116 -23.08 -22.61 -11.92
CA ASP A 116 -24.23 -23.28 -12.56
C ASP A 116 -25.45 -22.36 -12.77
N GLY A 117 -25.17 -21.09 -13.11
CA GLY A 117 -26.19 -20.06 -13.35
C GLY A 117 -26.82 -19.47 -12.08
N GLN A 118 -26.35 -19.85 -10.88
CA GLN A 118 -26.83 -19.31 -9.60
C GLN A 118 -25.77 -18.43 -8.94
N PRO A 119 -26.15 -17.28 -8.35
CA PRO A 119 -25.23 -16.46 -7.58
C PRO A 119 -24.86 -17.17 -6.27
N ALA A 120 -23.56 -17.26 -5.99
CA ALA A 120 -23.01 -17.81 -4.77
C ALA A 120 -21.99 -16.83 -4.17
N SER A 121 -21.97 -16.73 -2.84
CA SER A 121 -20.95 -15.95 -2.12
C SER A 121 -19.69 -16.79 -1.94
N ARG A 122 -18.53 -16.21 -2.24
CA ARG A 122 -17.20 -16.81 -2.05
C ARG A 122 -16.26 -15.81 -1.43
N GLN A 123 -15.39 -16.27 -0.54
CA GLN A 123 -14.42 -15.39 0.11
C GLN A 123 -13.24 -15.14 -0.80
N GLY A 124 -12.77 -13.89 -0.87
CA GLY A 124 -11.47 -13.54 -1.43
C GLY A 124 -10.62 -12.86 -0.37
N TYR A 125 -9.32 -12.83 -0.61
CA TYR A 125 -8.32 -12.47 0.39
C TYR A 125 -7.30 -11.51 -0.18
N LEU A 126 -6.73 -10.68 0.67
CA LEU A 126 -5.61 -9.80 0.36
C LEU A 126 -4.58 -10.00 1.46
N TYR A 127 -3.33 -10.26 1.10
CA TYR A 127 -2.23 -10.40 2.04
C TYR A 127 -1.16 -9.35 1.73
N CYS A 128 -0.54 -8.82 2.77
CA CYS A 128 0.64 -7.98 2.68
C CYS A 128 1.80 -8.71 3.34
N VAL A 129 2.84 -9.01 2.57
CA VAL A 129 4.03 -9.76 3.02
C VAL A 129 5.29 -8.97 2.73
N SER A 130 6.35 -9.17 3.53
CA SER A 130 7.62 -8.45 3.34
C SER A 130 8.84 -9.21 3.85
N ASN A 131 10.00 -8.90 3.27
CA ASN A 131 11.30 -9.47 3.67
C ASN A 131 11.91 -8.82 4.94
N THR A 132 11.21 -7.91 5.63
CA THR A 132 11.81 -7.15 6.73
C THR A 132 12.27 -8.00 7.90
N SER A 133 11.58 -9.10 8.20
CA SER A 133 12.03 -10.05 9.24
C SER A 133 13.40 -10.65 8.91
N MET A 134 13.67 -10.92 7.63
CA MET A 134 14.96 -11.44 7.14
C MET A 134 16.04 -10.37 7.21
N LEU A 135 15.71 -9.11 6.91
CA LEU A 135 16.66 -7.99 6.98
C LEU A 135 17.13 -7.67 8.41
N ILE A 136 16.30 -7.97 9.42
CA ILE A 136 16.64 -7.72 10.82
C ILE A 136 17.54 -8.84 11.38
N LYS A 137 17.45 -10.06 10.83
CA LYS A 137 18.19 -11.23 11.29
C LYS A 137 19.50 -11.37 10.51
N PRO A 138 20.68 -11.31 11.15
CA PRO A 138 21.95 -11.34 10.43
C PRO A 138 22.13 -12.58 9.54
N ASP A 139 21.67 -13.73 10.00
CA ASP A 139 21.75 -15.04 9.33
C ASP A 139 20.79 -15.20 8.15
N GLU A 140 19.70 -14.45 8.11
CA GLU A 140 18.72 -14.46 7.00
C GLU A 140 18.91 -13.28 6.03
N SER A 141 19.70 -12.27 6.41
CA SER A 141 19.88 -11.04 5.63
C SER A 141 20.43 -11.27 4.22
N GLU A 142 21.28 -12.29 4.04
CA GLU A 142 21.83 -12.69 2.73
C GLU A 142 20.76 -13.26 1.78
N LYS A 143 19.67 -13.81 2.32
CA LYS A 143 18.54 -14.37 1.55
C LYS A 143 17.46 -13.34 1.27
N ALA A 144 17.46 -12.21 1.98
CA ALA A 144 16.43 -11.17 1.83
C ALA A 144 16.25 -10.64 0.39
N PRO A 145 17.28 -10.57 -0.48
CA PRO A 145 17.11 -10.21 -1.88
C PRO A 145 16.29 -11.21 -2.70
N ASP A 146 16.26 -12.49 -2.32
CA ASP A 146 15.53 -13.55 -3.02
C ASP A 146 14.07 -13.69 -2.54
N PHE A 147 13.65 -12.91 -1.55
CA PHE A 147 12.33 -13.05 -0.92
C PHE A 147 11.15 -13.10 -1.90
N THR A 148 11.03 -12.14 -2.82
CA THR A 148 9.92 -12.17 -3.80
C THR A 148 9.99 -13.41 -4.68
N ARG A 149 11.19 -13.82 -5.11
CA ARG A 149 11.35 -15.02 -5.93
C ARG A 149 10.91 -16.26 -5.16
N ASP A 150 11.36 -16.42 -3.92
CA ASP A 150 11.03 -17.55 -3.05
C ASP A 150 9.52 -17.59 -2.74
N LEU A 151 8.89 -16.42 -2.54
CA LEU A 151 7.45 -16.30 -2.39
C LEU A 151 6.71 -16.80 -3.64
N LEU A 152 7.14 -16.41 -4.84
CA LEU A 152 6.53 -16.83 -6.10
C LEU A 152 6.71 -18.33 -6.37
N VAL A 153 7.90 -18.87 -6.08
CA VAL A 153 8.17 -20.33 -6.13
C VAL A 153 7.23 -21.06 -5.17
N LEU A 154 7.13 -20.59 -3.93
CA LEU A 154 6.26 -21.18 -2.92
C LEU A 154 4.80 -21.18 -3.38
N ILE A 155 4.29 -20.07 -3.92
CA ILE A 155 2.92 -20.00 -4.45
C ILE A 155 2.77 -21.00 -5.62
N ALA A 156 3.65 -20.97 -6.61
CA ALA A 156 3.58 -21.87 -7.76
C ALA A 156 3.60 -23.35 -7.37
N GLU A 157 4.48 -23.74 -6.44
CA GLU A 157 4.57 -25.10 -5.92
C GLU A 157 3.30 -25.53 -5.19
N LYS A 158 2.76 -24.68 -4.29
CA LYS A 158 1.54 -24.99 -3.54
C LYS A 158 0.30 -25.02 -4.43
N LEU A 159 0.30 -24.26 -5.52
CA LEU A 159 -0.76 -24.27 -6.52
C LEU A 159 -0.56 -25.35 -7.60
N MET A 160 0.51 -26.16 -7.51
CA MET A 160 0.86 -27.19 -8.50
C MET A 160 0.95 -26.65 -9.93
N LEU A 161 1.41 -25.41 -10.08
CA LEU A 161 1.59 -24.79 -11.37
C LEU A 161 2.91 -25.25 -11.99
N PRO A 162 2.98 -25.37 -13.33
CA PRO A 162 4.25 -25.66 -14.00
C PRO A 162 5.28 -24.60 -13.63
N GLN A 163 6.56 -24.99 -13.57
CA GLN A 163 7.63 -24.06 -13.19
C GLN A 163 7.60 -22.83 -14.11
N LEU A 164 7.18 -21.71 -13.54
CA LEU A 164 7.12 -20.42 -14.22
C LEU A 164 8.52 -19.80 -14.20
N ASP A 165 8.96 -19.31 -15.36
CA ASP A 165 10.11 -18.41 -15.41
C ASP A 165 9.65 -17.03 -14.95
N PHE A 166 9.84 -16.74 -13.67
CA PHE A 166 9.45 -15.46 -13.07
C PHE A 166 10.18 -14.26 -13.68
N THR A 167 11.30 -14.45 -14.38
CA THR A 167 11.98 -13.31 -15.02
C THR A 167 11.25 -12.80 -16.25
N THR A 168 10.51 -13.68 -16.93
CA THR A 168 9.74 -13.36 -18.15
C THR A 168 8.24 -13.25 -17.89
N ALA A 169 7.75 -13.84 -16.79
CA ALA A 169 6.33 -13.80 -16.40
C ALA A 169 5.88 -12.46 -15.78
N ALA A 170 6.80 -11.61 -15.36
CA ALA A 170 6.48 -10.35 -14.69
C ALA A 170 5.92 -9.29 -15.67
N GLU A 171 4.71 -8.79 -15.43
CA GLU A 171 4.20 -7.60 -16.08
C GLU A 171 4.54 -6.35 -15.25
N ARG A 172 5.31 -5.43 -15.83
CA ARG A 172 5.60 -4.15 -15.16
C ARG A 172 4.41 -3.20 -15.24
N GLN A 173 3.91 -2.79 -14.08
CA GLN A 173 2.83 -1.80 -13.97
C GLN A 173 3.25 -0.60 -13.14
N THR A 174 2.79 0.59 -13.55
CA THR A 174 3.01 1.85 -12.84
C THR A 174 1.69 2.48 -12.44
N HIS A 175 1.57 2.92 -11.18
CA HIS A 175 0.37 3.52 -10.60
C HIS A 175 0.69 4.82 -9.85
N PRO A 176 0.02 5.96 -10.11
CA PRO A 176 -1.07 6.12 -11.07
C PRO A 176 -0.58 6.01 -12.52
N ARG A 177 -1.45 5.53 -13.42
CA ARG A 177 -1.13 5.40 -14.85
C ARG A 177 -1.02 6.75 -15.58
N SER A 178 -1.69 7.77 -15.05
CA SER A 178 -1.61 9.15 -15.53
C SER A 178 -0.85 10.02 -14.54
N GLN A 179 -0.39 11.21 -14.96
CA GLN A 179 0.11 12.21 -14.02
C GLN A 179 -0.94 12.47 -12.94
N GLY A 180 -0.61 12.12 -11.69
CA GLY A 180 -1.50 12.19 -10.54
C GLY A 180 -0.96 13.10 -9.45
N TYR A 181 -1.68 13.15 -8.32
CA TYR A 181 -1.29 13.92 -7.13
C TYR A 181 -0.29 13.18 -6.23
N THR A 182 0.11 11.97 -6.62
CA THR A 182 1.06 11.12 -5.89
C THR A 182 2.24 10.75 -6.79
N PRO A 183 3.43 10.53 -6.21
CA PRO A 183 4.53 9.89 -6.93
C PRO A 183 4.09 8.52 -7.48
N PRO A 184 4.57 8.13 -8.67
CA PRO A 184 4.25 6.82 -9.24
C PRO A 184 4.97 5.69 -8.49
N ASN A 185 4.22 4.64 -8.19
CA ASN A 185 4.71 3.37 -7.69
C ASN A 185 4.85 2.39 -8.85
N ASN A 186 5.98 1.68 -8.91
CA ASN A 186 6.20 0.61 -9.88
C ASN A 186 6.03 -0.74 -9.20
N PHE A 187 5.41 -1.67 -9.91
CA PHE A 187 5.17 -3.04 -9.47
C PHE A 187 5.58 -4.02 -10.56
N ASP A 188 6.17 -5.13 -10.15
CA ASP A 188 6.22 -6.34 -10.97
C ASP A 188 5.00 -7.18 -10.60
N VAL A 189 4.13 -7.45 -11.57
CA VAL A 189 2.85 -8.13 -11.39
C VAL A 189 2.95 -9.55 -11.93
N TYR A 190 2.54 -10.52 -11.11
CA TYR A 190 2.52 -11.93 -11.46
C TYR A 190 1.09 -12.44 -11.31
N LEU A 191 0.56 -13.03 -12.38
CA LEU A 191 -0.77 -13.64 -12.38
C LEU A 191 -0.63 -15.16 -12.40
N PHE A 192 -1.29 -15.81 -11.44
CA PHE A 192 -1.40 -17.25 -11.35
C PHE A 192 -2.88 -17.63 -11.51
N GLU A 193 -3.20 -18.20 -12.67
CA GLU A 193 -4.55 -18.69 -12.97
C GLU A 193 -4.69 -20.10 -12.39
N GLY A 194 -5.57 -20.24 -11.40
CA GLY A 194 -5.78 -21.48 -10.66
C GLY A 194 -6.83 -22.38 -11.29
N ASP A 195 -6.72 -22.72 -12.58
CA ASP A 195 -7.65 -23.69 -13.20
C ASP A 195 -7.68 -25.02 -12.43
N ASN A 196 -6.54 -25.38 -11.83
CA ASN A 196 -6.37 -26.58 -11.02
C ASN A 196 -6.67 -26.35 -9.52
N LEU A 197 -6.62 -25.10 -9.04
CA LEU A 197 -6.90 -24.79 -7.64
C LEU A 197 -8.36 -24.40 -7.49
N ARG A 198 -9.15 -25.30 -6.90
CA ARG A 198 -10.52 -25.01 -6.51
C ARG A 198 -10.61 -24.82 -5.01
N ILE A 199 -11.08 -23.66 -4.58
CA ILE A 199 -11.45 -23.38 -3.19
C ILE A 199 -12.98 -23.34 -3.18
N ASP A 200 -13.61 -24.17 -2.35
CA ASP A 200 -15.07 -24.33 -2.31
C ASP A 200 -15.69 -24.56 -3.69
N ASP A 201 -15.07 -25.46 -4.45
CA ASP A 201 -15.43 -25.87 -5.82
C ASP A 201 -15.41 -24.75 -6.87
N VAL A 202 -14.76 -23.62 -6.58
CA VAL A 202 -14.63 -22.48 -7.51
C VAL A 202 -13.15 -22.25 -7.85
N PRO A 203 -12.79 -21.99 -9.11
CA PRO A 203 -11.41 -21.64 -9.47
C PRO A 203 -11.06 -20.24 -8.95
N TYR A 204 -9.81 -20.05 -8.53
CA TYR A 204 -9.30 -18.79 -8.00
C TYR A 204 -8.11 -18.27 -8.80
N THR A 205 -7.95 -16.95 -8.80
CA THR A 205 -6.74 -16.27 -9.29
C THR A 205 -5.91 -15.77 -8.12
N PHE A 206 -4.60 -15.88 -8.24
CA PHE A 206 -3.64 -15.23 -7.34
C PHE A 206 -2.89 -14.18 -8.15
N GLU A 207 -3.04 -12.92 -7.74
CA GLU A 207 -2.31 -11.78 -8.32
C GLU A 207 -1.31 -11.27 -7.28
N VAL A 208 -0.02 -11.28 -7.63
CA VAL A 208 1.06 -10.82 -6.76
C VAL A 208 1.60 -9.51 -7.31
N PHE A 209 1.48 -8.43 -6.54
CA PHE A 209 2.03 -7.11 -6.85
C PHE A 209 3.29 -6.90 -6.01
N ALA A 210 4.46 -7.13 -6.61
CA ALA A 210 5.75 -6.96 -5.94
C ALA A 210 6.26 -5.52 -6.08
N HIS A 211 6.59 -4.89 -4.96
CA HIS A 211 7.13 -3.54 -4.88
C HIS A 211 8.48 -3.53 -4.17
N TYR A 212 9.42 -2.77 -4.72
CA TYR A 212 10.81 -2.73 -4.29
C TYR A 212 11.20 -1.31 -3.89
N GLN A 213 11.68 -1.15 -2.67
CA GLN A 213 12.17 0.13 -2.15
C GLN A 213 13.52 -0.07 -1.45
N GLY A 214 14.61 -0.01 -2.22
CA GLY A 214 15.95 -0.33 -1.73
C GLY A 214 16.07 -1.82 -1.36
N PRO A 215 16.54 -2.18 -0.15
CA PRO A 215 16.61 -3.57 0.28
C PRO A 215 15.25 -4.14 0.71
N VAL A 216 14.25 -3.28 0.93
CA VAL A 216 12.92 -3.68 1.40
C VAL A 216 12.08 -4.14 0.20
N GLN A 217 11.55 -5.35 0.31
CA GLN A 217 10.60 -5.93 -0.63
C GLN A 217 9.24 -6.07 0.07
N VAL A 218 8.18 -5.60 -0.58
CA VAL A 218 6.80 -5.78 -0.13
C VAL A 218 6.00 -6.38 -1.28
N ALA A 219 5.26 -7.44 -1.02
CA ALA A 219 4.33 -8.00 -1.99
C ALA A 219 2.90 -7.96 -1.44
N LEU A 220 1.97 -7.54 -2.29
CA LEU A 220 0.54 -7.68 -2.05
C LEU A 220 0.04 -8.90 -2.84
N VAL A 221 -0.54 -9.87 -2.15
CA VAL A 221 -1.10 -11.08 -2.77
C VAL A 221 -2.61 -10.98 -2.71
N LEU A 222 -3.25 -10.78 -3.85
CA LEU A 222 -4.70 -10.73 -4.00
C LEU A 222 -5.19 -12.10 -4.49
N VAL A 223 -6.10 -12.71 -3.74
CA VAL A 223 -6.67 -14.03 -4.02
C VAL A 223 -8.17 -13.86 -4.23
N THR A 224 -8.64 -14.06 -5.47
CA THR A 224 -10.04 -13.79 -5.82
C THR A 224 -10.65 -14.94 -6.60
N PRO A 225 -11.94 -15.24 -6.39
CA PRO A 225 -12.60 -16.27 -7.19
C PRO A 225 -12.80 -15.78 -8.63
N VAL A 226 -12.58 -16.67 -9.59
CA VAL A 226 -12.80 -16.39 -11.02
C VAL A 226 -14.29 -16.11 -11.25
N GLY A 227 -14.60 -15.18 -12.15
CA GLY A 227 -15.98 -14.80 -12.45
C GLY A 227 -16.64 -13.94 -11.38
N THR A 228 -15.84 -13.29 -10.53
CA THR A 228 -16.31 -12.23 -9.63
C THR A 228 -17.04 -11.14 -10.42
N ASP A 229 -18.24 -10.77 -9.97
CA ASP A 229 -19.02 -9.70 -10.59
C ASP A 229 -18.28 -8.34 -10.56
N SER A 230 -18.41 -7.61 -11.66
CA SER A 230 -18.07 -6.19 -11.82
C SER A 230 -18.53 -5.28 -10.66
N SER A 231 -19.61 -5.63 -9.94
CA SER A 231 -20.10 -4.89 -8.77
C SER A 231 -19.08 -4.75 -7.64
N ALA A 232 -18.10 -5.65 -7.56
CA ALA A 232 -17.00 -5.55 -6.62
C ALA A 232 -16.04 -4.37 -6.91
N LYS A 233 -16.10 -3.80 -8.13
CA LYS A 233 -15.27 -2.70 -8.61
C LYS A 233 -13.77 -2.90 -8.38
N LEU A 234 -13.29 -4.15 -8.34
CA LEU A 234 -11.87 -4.45 -8.08
C LEU A 234 -10.95 -3.80 -9.11
N LEU A 235 -11.36 -3.80 -10.38
CA LEU A 235 -10.63 -3.16 -11.48
C LEU A 235 -10.42 -1.64 -11.26
N GLU A 236 -11.32 -0.99 -10.52
CA GLU A 236 -11.16 0.43 -10.16
C GLU A 236 -10.39 0.58 -8.83
N ARG A 237 -10.69 -0.26 -7.84
CA ARG A 237 -10.18 -0.10 -6.47
C ARG A 237 -8.75 -0.59 -6.27
N VAL A 238 -8.35 -1.66 -6.97
CA VAL A 238 -6.98 -2.21 -6.85
C VAL A 238 -5.94 -1.21 -7.35
N PRO A 239 -6.08 -0.57 -8.53
CA PRO A 239 -5.16 0.51 -8.94
C PRO A 239 -5.06 1.63 -7.90
N LEU A 240 -6.19 2.09 -7.36
CA LEU A 240 -6.18 3.13 -6.32
C LEU A 240 -5.47 2.68 -5.03
N MET A 241 -5.60 1.41 -4.64
CA MET A 241 -4.83 0.84 -3.52
C MET A 241 -3.32 0.90 -3.81
N LEU A 242 -2.90 0.47 -5.00
CA LEU A 242 -1.50 0.44 -5.42
C LEU A 242 -0.90 1.86 -5.50
N GLU A 243 -1.68 2.87 -5.90
CA GLU A 243 -1.28 4.29 -5.85
C GLU A 243 -1.00 4.79 -4.43
N ARG A 244 -1.64 4.20 -3.41
CA ARG A 244 -1.55 4.64 -2.01
C ARG A 244 -0.55 3.86 -1.18
N LEU A 245 0.04 2.80 -1.72
CA LEU A 245 1.12 2.08 -1.06
C LEU A 245 2.32 3.02 -0.86
N LYS A 246 2.75 3.17 0.38
CA LYS A 246 4.01 3.85 0.74
C LYS A 246 4.83 2.92 1.60
N VAL A 247 6.05 2.62 1.15
CA VAL A 247 6.98 1.73 1.84
C VAL A 247 8.22 2.54 2.23
N SER A 248 8.66 2.37 3.47
CA SER A 248 9.90 2.98 3.93
C SER A 248 11.10 2.30 3.27
N PRO A 249 12.08 3.04 2.73
CA PRO A 249 13.31 2.47 2.17
C PRO A 249 14.23 1.88 3.25
N LYS A 250 13.98 2.21 4.52
CA LYS A 250 14.82 1.77 5.64
C LYS A 250 14.20 0.52 6.25
N PRO A 251 14.99 -0.55 6.43
CA PRO A 251 14.56 -1.67 7.26
C PRO A 251 14.13 -1.14 8.63
N PRO A 252 13.12 -1.74 9.28
CA PRO A 252 12.82 -1.41 10.66
C PRO A 252 14.09 -1.63 11.47
N ILE A 253 14.56 -0.59 12.16
CA ILE A 253 15.66 -0.75 13.12
C ILE A 253 15.09 -1.70 14.16
N GLY A 254 15.60 -2.94 14.20
CA GLY A 254 15.11 -3.98 15.10
C GLY A 254 14.88 -3.35 16.46
N ALA A 255 13.66 -3.45 16.97
CA ALA A 255 13.31 -2.89 18.27
C ALA A 255 14.33 -3.46 19.26
N ALA A 256 15.34 -2.65 19.61
CA ALA A 256 16.27 -3.02 20.65
C ALA A 256 15.36 -3.33 21.84
N ALA A 257 15.39 -4.60 22.29
CA ALA A 257 14.72 -4.99 23.52
C ALA A 257 15.00 -3.89 24.54
N PRO A 258 14.01 -3.41 25.31
CA PRO A 258 14.21 -2.30 26.24
C PRO A 258 15.36 -2.69 27.16
N SER A 259 16.56 -2.20 26.87
CA SER A 259 17.74 -2.43 27.64
C SER A 259 17.58 -1.54 28.85
N GLY A 260 16.85 -2.06 29.84
CA GLY A 260 16.81 -1.56 31.19
C GLY A 260 18.21 -1.65 31.77
N ARG A 261 19.05 -0.67 31.43
CA ARG A 261 20.21 -0.30 32.20
C ARG A 261 19.99 1.15 32.56
N ALA A 262 19.35 1.36 33.71
CA ALA A 262 19.39 2.62 34.39
C ALA A 262 20.87 3.00 34.56
N SER A 263 21.32 4.04 33.87
CA SER A 263 22.58 4.69 34.19
C SER A 263 22.48 5.18 35.65
N PRO A 264 23.43 4.82 36.53
CA PRO A 264 23.48 5.37 37.88
C PRO A 264 23.65 6.88 37.78
N GLY A 265 22.78 7.61 38.47
CA GLY A 265 22.78 9.07 38.49
C GLY A 265 24.13 9.63 38.91
N GLY A 266 24.69 10.47 38.04
CA GLY A 266 25.76 11.38 38.43
C GLY A 266 25.20 12.45 39.38
N PRO A 267 25.91 12.82 40.46
CA PRO A 267 25.44 13.80 41.42
C PRO A 267 25.31 15.19 40.78
N SER A 268 24.17 15.84 41.00
CA SER A 268 23.95 17.24 40.64
C SER A 268 24.95 18.15 41.37
N PRO A 269 25.53 19.15 40.68
CA PRO A 269 26.41 20.11 41.33
C PRO A 269 25.59 21.00 42.27
N SER A 270 26.02 21.05 43.54
CA SER A 270 25.50 21.98 44.53
C SER A 270 25.93 23.40 44.18
N THR A 271 24.97 24.28 43.87
CA THR A 271 25.18 25.72 43.89
C THR A 271 25.18 26.19 45.34
N GLY A 272 26.36 26.49 45.87
CA GLY A 272 26.55 27.20 47.12
C GLY A 272 26.76 28.69 46.86
N PHE A 273 25.96 29.50 47.58
CA PHE A 273 26.04 30.94 47.87
C PHE A 273 26.06 31.95 46.70
#